data_AF-A0AAJ2Q0X5-F1
#
_entry.id   AF-A0AAJ2Q0X5-F1
#
_cell.length_a   1.000
_cell.length_b   1.000
_cell.length_c   1.000
_cell.angle_alpha   90.00
_cell.angle_beta   90.00
_cell.angle_gamma   90.00
#
_symmetry.space_group_name_H-M   'P 1'
#
loop_
_entity.id
_entity.type
_entity.pdbx_description
1 polymer ?
#
loop_
_entity_poly.entity_id
_entity_poly.type
_entity_poly.pdbx_seq_one_letter_code
_entity_poly.pdbx_strand_id
1 'polypeptide(L)'
;MPTTPHWITTPITADLLRGALELERTEHGVLPHRLPARARAQCTDPQLAMVESQPSGVRLVLRTRATAVELDALRTKRTYVGAPPRPDGLYDLLVDGRLTARASVPDGNTVTVDMTTGTSEHRPGPPGTVTFTDLPAGLKTIEIWLPHNETTELVALRTDAPVEPAPDPGRRVWLHHGSSISHGSDAAGPTEIWPAHAASVAGVELINLGLGGSALADLFTARAMRDTPADLISVKIGINLVNHDVMRLRAFTSAIHGFLDTIRDGHPTAPLLVVSPILCPIHE
;
A
#
# COMPACT_ATOMS: atom_id res chain seq x y z
N MET A 1 26.45 29.81 13.89
CA MET A 1 24.99 29.84 13.66
C MET A 1 24.65 28.59 12.85
N PRO A 2 23.68 27.76 13.25
CA PRO A 2 23.19 26.71 12.37
C PRO A 2 22.46 27.41 11.23
N THR A 3 23.00 27.29 10.02
CA THR A 3 22.29 27.71 8.80
C THR A 3 21.01 26.91 8.71
N THR A 4 19.86 27.58 8.69
CA THR A 4 18.58 26.95 8.36
C THR A 4 18.75 26.19 7.04
N PRO A 5 18.37 24.91 6.96
CA PRO A 5 18.49 24.15 5.72
C PRO A 5 17.73 24.87 4.60
N HIS A 6 18.37 25.04 3.45
CA HIS A 6 17.66 25.50 2.25
C HIS A 6 16.83 24.32 1.73
N TRP A 7 15.51 24.37 1.94
CA TRP A 7 14.60 23.33 1.49
C TRP A 7 14.27 23.46 0.00
N ILE A 8 14.30 22.33 -0.70
CA ILE A 8 13.86 22.14 -2.07
C ILE A 8 12.57 21.32 -2.04
N THR A 9 11.47 21.89 -2.52
CA THR A 9 10.22 21.17 -2.74
C THR A 9 10.28 20.44 -4.08
N THR A 10 10.13 19.12 -4.05
CA THR A 10 10.11 18.27 -5.25
C THR A 10 8.68 17.80 -5.51
N PRO A 11 8.15 17.96 -6.74
CA PRO A 11 6.85 17.40 -7.10
C PRO A 11 6.84 15.88 -6.93
N ILE A 12 5.77 15.34 -6.33
CA ILE A 12 5.60 13.90 -6.17
C ILE A 12 4.95 13.34 -7.44
N THR A 13 5.74 12.62 -8.22
CA THR A 13 5.35 12.03 -9.51
C THR A 13 5.44 10.51 -9.46
N ALA A 14 4.81 9.82 -10.42
CA ALA A 14 4.69 8.37 -10.42
C ALA A 14 6.05 7.63 -10.54
N ASP A 15 7.06 8.27 -11.13
CA ASP A 15 8.43 7.76 -11.24
C ASP A 15 9.17 7.71 -9.89
N LEU A 16 8.76 8.55 -8.92
CA LEU A 16 9.22 8.49 -7.54
C LEU A 16 8.54 7.41 -6.71
N LEU A 17 7.47 6.78 -7.21
CA LEU A 17 6.71 5.76 -6.49
C LEU A 17 7.01 4.35 -7.00
N ARG A 18 6.95 3.38 -6.09
CA ARG A 18 6.95 1.95 -6.39
C ARG A 18 5.79 1.29 -5.65
N GLY A 19 5.14 0.33 -6.31
CA GLY A 19 4.03 -0.47 -5.74
C GLY A 19 2.62 0.10 -5.95
N ALA A 20 2.47 1.35 -6.37
CA ALA A 20 1.18 1.92 -6.77
C ALA A 20 0.88 1.64 -8.25
N LEU A 21 -0.39 1.42 -8.60
CA LEU A 21 -0.84 1.21 -9.99
C LEU A 21 -1.40 2.48 -10.63
N GLU A 22 -1.77 3.47 -9.82
CA GLU A 22 -2.23 4.77 -10.28
C GLU A 22 -1.86 5.84 -9.25
N LEU A 23 -1.67 7.07 -9.74
CA LEU A 23 -1.45 8.25 -8.90
C LEU A 23 -2.51 9.29 -9.24
N GLU A 24 -3.49 9.43 -8.36
CA GLU A 24 -4.58 10.39 -8.51
C GLU A 24 -4.13 11.77 -8.02
N ARG A 25 -4.51 12.84 -8.72
CA ARG A 25 -4.33 14.21 -8.22
C ARG A 25 -5.54 14.60 -7.39
N THR A 26 -5.32 15.06 -6.18
CA THR A 26 -6.36 15.51 -5.25
C THR A 26 -6.28 17.02 -5.04
N GLU A 27 -7.17 17.57 -4.22
CA GLU A 27 -7.10 18.98 -3.80
C GLU A 27 -5.82 19.26 -2.98
N HIS A 28 -5.35 18.28 -2.21
CA HIS A 28 -4.23 18.45 -1.28
C HIS A 28 -2.88 17.99 -1.85
N GLY A 29 -2.87 17.11 -2.85
CA GLY A 29 -1.63 16.58 -3.44
C GLY A 29 -1.90 15.41 -4.37
N VAL A 30 -1.33 14.25 -4.04
CA VAL A 30 -1.51 13.02 -4.81
C VAL A 30 -1.87 11.82 -3.94
N LEU A 31 -2.76 10.97 -4.42
CA LEU A 31 -3.18 9.74 -3.75
C LEU A 31 -2.70 8.52 -4.54
N PRO A 32 -1.78 7.71 -4.02
CA PRO A 32 -1.40 6.44 -4.64
C PRO A 32 -2.52 5.41 -4.48
N HIS A 33 -2.98 4.85 -5.61
CA HIS A 33 -3.95 3.76 -5.63
C HIS A 33 -3.28 2.44 -5.95
N ARG A 34 -3.71 1.37 -5.27
CA ARG A 34 -3.27 0.01 -5.57
C ARG A 34 -4.12 -0.67 -6.64
N LEU A 35 -5.27 -0.09 -7.01
CA LEU A 35 -6.06 -0.51 -8.18
C LEU A 35 -6.14 0.61 -9.22
N PRO A 36 -6.14 0.29 -10.52
CA PRO A 36 -6.32 1.31 -11.56
C PRO A 36 -7.75 1.86 -11.56
N ALA A 37 -7.95 3.12 -11.96
CA ALA A 37 -9.25 3.80 -12.00
C ALA A 37 -10.36 2.98 -12.66
N ARG A 38 -10.07 2.30 -13.78
CA ARG A 38 -11.04 1.44 -14.46
C ARG A 38 -11.55 0.27 -13.61
N ALA A 39 -10.74 -0.24 -12.69
CA ALA A 39 -11.14 -1.29 -11.75
C ALA A 39 -11.96 -0.68 -10.61
N ARG A 40 -11.50 0.45 -10.05
CA ARG A 40 -12.22 1.21 -9.02
C ARG A 40 -13.63 1.60 -9.48
N ALA A 41 -13.79 2.03 -10.72
CA ALA A 41 -15.08 2.40 -11.30
C ALA A 41 -16.11 1.25 -11.43
N GLN A 42 -15.69 -0.02 -11.28
CA GLN A 42 -16.58 -1.18 -11.36
C GLN A 42 -17.13 -1.62 -10.00
N CYS A 43 -16.71 -0.99 -8.89
CA CYS A 43 -17.12 -1.38 -7.55
C CYS A 43 -17.36 -0.15 -6.68
N THR A 44 -18.57 -0.04 -6.13
CA THR A 44 -18.94 1.04 -5.21
C THR A 44 -18.86 0.62 -3.74
N ASP A 45 -18.23 -0.51 -3.44
CA ASP A 45 -18.06 -1.00 -2.06
C ASP A 45 -17.13 -0.07 -1.28
N PRO A 46 -17.62 0.59 -0.21
CA PRO A 46 -16.80 1.47 0.63
C PRO A 46 -15.63 0.76 1.31
N GLN A 47 -15.73 -0.56 1.55
CA GLN A 47 -14.64 -1.34 2.12
C GLN A 47 -13.49 -1.49 1.13
N LEU A 48 -13.79 -1.83 -0.13
CA LEU A 48 -12.79 -1.89 -1.18
C LEU A 48 -12.17 -0.50 -1.45
N ALA A 49 -13.00 0.53 -1.61
CA ALA A 49 -12.55 1.89 -1.88
C ALA A 49 -11.57 2.41 -0.82
N MET A 50 -11.81 2.08 0.45
CA MET A 50 -10.81 2.34 1.48
C MET A 50 -9.59 1.48 1.27
N VAL A 51 -9.72 0.14 1.28
CA VAL A 51 -8.54 -0.71 1.43
C VAL A 51 -7.57 -0.54 0.27
N GLU A 52 -8.06 -0.31 -0.94
CA GLU A 52 -7.22 -0.10 -2.12
C GLU A 52 -6.42 1.22 -2.07
N SER A 53 -6.99 2.26 -1.46
CA SER A 53 -6.34 3.57 -1.26
C SER A 53 -5.32 3.61 -0.12
N GLN A 54 -5.28 2.56 0.71
CA GLN A 54 -4.24 2.41 1.74
C GLN A 54 -2.95 1.88 1.08
N PRO A 55 -1.80 2.56 1.23
CA PRO A 55 -0.60 2.33 0.43
C PRO A 55 0.25 1.14 0.93
N SER A 56 -0.39 0.02 1.27
CA SER A 56 0.29 -1.22 1.69
C SER A 56 1.25 -1.72 0.61
N GLY A 57 2.55 -1.71 0.93
CA GLY A 57 3.62 -2.09 0.00
C GLY A 57 4.08 -0.97 -0.95
N VAL A 58 3.47 0.22 -0.88
CA VAL A 58 3.84 1.39 -1.68
C VAL A 58 4.90 2.21 -0.96
N ARG A 59 5.81 2.79 -1.73
CA ARG A 59 6.91 3.60 -1.19
C ARG A 59 7.41 4.64 -2.19
N LEU A 60 7.92 5.74 -1.65
CA LEU A 60 8.74 6.68 -2.39
C LEU A 60 10.16 6.11 -2.52
N VAL A 61 10.78 6.20 -3.70
CA VAL A 61 12.15 5.73 -3.95
C VAL A 61 12.90 6.82 -4.69
N LEU A 62 13.89 7.39 -4.01
CA LEU A 62 14.58 8.58 -4.47
C LEU A 62 16.09 8.46 -4.28
N ARG A 63 16.85 9.07 -5.19
CA ARG A 63 18.30 9.16 -5.12
C ARG A 63 18.69 10.60 -4.84
N THR A 64 19.49 10.81 -3.79
CA THR A 64 19.80 12.16 -3.31
C THR A 64 21.06 12.19 -2.45
N ARG A 65 21.61 13.40 -2.28
CA ARG A 65 22.63 13.70 -1.28
C ARG A 65 22.05 14.29 0.01
N ALA A 66 20.73 14.45 0.09
CA ALA A 66 20.03 15.12 1.18
C ALA A 66 20.38 14.52 2.54
N THR A 67 20.64 15.37 3.53
CA THR A 67 20.85 14.99 4.92
C THR A 67 19.59 15.14 5.76
N ALA A 68 18.57 15.79 5.23
CA ALA A 68 17.23 15.87 5.79
C ALA A 68 16.15 15.73 4.71
N VAL A 69 15.09 15.01 5.05
CA VAL A 69 13.90 14.80 4.21
C VAL A 69 12.65 15.03 5.02
N GLU A 70 11.70 15.77 4.47
CA GLU A 70 10.35 15.92 4.99
C GLU A 70 9.33 15.45 3.97
N LEU A 71 8.32 14.75 4.45
CA LEU A 71 7.15 14.40 3.66
C LEU A 71 5.91 14.93 4.39
N ASP A 72 5.23 15.88 3.75
CA ASP A 72 3.90 16.25 4.17
C ASP A 72 2.90 15.23 3.64
N ALA A 73 2.02 14.79 4.53
CA ALA A 73 0.96 13.87 4.18
C ALA A 73 -0.34 14.22 4.91
N LEU A 74 -1.45 14.00 4.22
CA LEU A 74 -2.78 14.00 4.82
C LEU A 74 -3.23 12.55 4.95
N ARG A 75 -3.15 12.02 6.17
CA ARG A 75 -3.65 10.68 6.46
C ARG A 75 -5.15 10.69 6.70
N THR A 76 -5.81 9.58 6.40
CA THR A 76 -7.15 9.26 6.89
C THR A 76 -7.08 8.02 7.77
N LYS A 77 -7.25 8.21 9.08
CA LYS A 77 -7.23 7.14 10.08
C LYS A 77 -8.64 6.63 10.36
N ARG A 78 -8.79 5.32 10.59
CA ARG A 78 -10.05 4.72 11.02
C ARG A 78 -10.07 4.44 12.52
N THR A 79 -11.16 4.82 13.16
CA THR A 79 -11.49 4.52 14.55
C THR A 79 -12.85 3.83 14.62
N TYR A 80 -13.12 3.11 15.72
CA TYR A 80 -14.37 2.38 15.91
C TYR A 80 -14.99 2.77 17.25
N VAL A 81 -16.30 3.01 17.25
CA VAL A 81 -17.04 3.32 18.49
C VAL A 81 -16.92 2.15 19.47
N GLY A 82 -16.50 2.45 20.70
CA GLY A 82 -16.35 1.44 21.77
C GLY A 82 -15.10 0.56 21.68
N ALA A 83 -14.23 0.74 20.68
CA ALA A 83 -12.97 0.03 20.56
C ALA A 83 -11.76 0.93 20.95
N PRO A 84 -10.64 0.34 21.41
CA PRO A 84 -9.39 1.08 21.57
C PRO A 84 -8.93 1.74 20.25
N PRO A 85 -8.26 2.90 20.32
CA PRO A 85 -7.70 3.53 19.14
C PRO A 85 -6.67 2.61 18.49
N ARG A 86 -6.72 2.52 17.15
CA ARG A 86 -5.67 1.83 16.40
C ARG A 86 -4.34 2.58 16.52
N PRO A 87 -3.19 1.89 16.42
CA PRO A 87 -1.89 2.54 16.27
C PRO A 87 -1.91 3.52 15.09
N ASP A 88 -1.09 4.58 15.19
CA ASP A 88 -0.86 5.46 14.06
C ASP A 88 -0.10 4.74 12.94
N GLY A 89 -0.34 5.17 11.71
CA GLY A 89 0.41 4.74 10.56
C GLY A 89 1.88 5.15 10.66
N LEU A 90 2.76 4.20 10.36
CA LEU A 90 4.20 4.36 10.43
C LEU A 90 4.79 4.51 9.03
N TYR A 91 5.76 5.42 8.92
CA TYR A 91 6.62 5.63 7.77
C TYR A 91 7.99 5.06 8.11
N ASP A 92 8.42 4.06 7.34
CA ASP A 92 9.76 3.48 7.49
C ASP A 92 10.70 4.12 6.49
N LEU A 93 11.82 4.66 6.99
CA LEU A 93 12.89 5.19 6.17
C LEU A 93 13.98 4.15 6.01
N LEU A 94 14.25 3.77 4.76
CA LEU A 94 15.39 2.95 4.39
C LEU A 94 16.45 3.81 3.70
N VAL A 95 17.71 3.61 4.07
CA VAL A 95 18.88 4.12 3.34
C VAL A 95 19.65 2.93 2.79
N ASP A 96 19.80 2.90 1.46
CA ASP A 96 20.46 1.81 0.72
C ASP A 96 19.97 0.42 1.16
N GLY A 97 18.65 0.29 1.31
CA GLY A 97 17.96 -0.95 1.68
C GLY A 97 17.96 -1.30 3.16
N ARG A 98 18.50 -0.44 4.04
CA ARG A 98 18.56 -0.69 5.50
C ARG A 98 17.62 0.26 6.23
N LEU A 99 16.76 -0.27 7.10
CA LEU A 99 15.88 0.54 7.94
C LEU A 99 16.73 1.40 8.89
N THR A 100 16.60 2.72 8.78
CA THR A 100 17.37 3.68 9.59
C THR A 100 16.52 4.49 10.53
N ALA A 101 15.26 4.74 10.19
CA ALA A 101 14.35 5.52 11.01
C ALA A 101 12.90 5.11 10.79
N ARG A 102 12.06 5.45 11.77
CA ARG A 102 10.61 5.25 11.75
C ARG A 102 9.94 6.44 12.40
N ALA A 103 8.86 6.92 11.81
CA ALA A 103 8.09 8.03 12.34
C ALA A 103 6.62 7.94 11.90
N SER A 104 5.76 8.77 12.47
CA SER A 104 4.33 8.84 12.16
C SER A 104 3.90 10.29 11.94
N VAL A 105 2.77 10.46 11.25
CA VAL A 105 2.10 11.76 11.14
C VAL A 105 1.03 11.84 12.23
N PRO A 106 1.10 12.83 13.15
CA PRO A 106 0.24 12.86 14.34
C PRO A 106 -1.22 13.22 14.03
N ASP A 107 -1.45 14.11 13.07
CA ASP A 107 -2.78 14.65 12.74
C ASP A 107 -3.28 14.15 11.37
N GLY A 108 -4.49 14.53 11.00
CA GLY A 108 -5.10 14.21 9.72
C GLY A 108 -6.60 13.93 9.84
N ASN A 109 -7.18 13.43 8.76
CA ASN A 109 -8.58 13.05 8.72
C ASN A 109 -8.83 11.82 9.61
N THR A 110 -10.03 11.76 10.18
CA THR A 110 -10.50 10.58 10.91
C THR A 110 -11.85 10.13 10.37
N VAL A 111 -12.02 8.84 10.15
CA VAL A 111 -13.31 8.19 9.90
C VAL A 111 -13.66 7.33 11.10
N THR A 112 -14.68 7.73 11.86
CA THR A 112 -15.19 6.97 13.00
C THR A 112 -16.32 6.07 12.53
N VAL A 113 -16.17 4.76 12.67
CA VAL A 113 -17.15 3.76 12.25
C VAL A 113 -17.89 3.22 13.47
N ASP A 114 -19.21 3.28 13.42
CA ASP A 114 -20.07 2.57 14.37
C ASP A 114 -20.55 1.27 13.73
N MET A 115 -19.97 0.16 14.17
CA MET A 115 -20.32 -1.17 13.67
C MET A 115 -21.73 -1.62 14.10
N THR A 116 -22.30 -1.03 15.16
CA THR A 116 -23.64 -1.38 15.65
C THR A 116 -24.74 -0.69 14.86
N THR A 117 -24.52 0.56 14.44
CA THR A 117 -25.49 1.31 13.63
C THR A 117 -25.17 1.27 12.13
N GLY A 118 -23.99 0.78 11.75
CA GLY A 118 -23.53 0.77 10.36
C GLY A 118 -23.22 2.16 9.81
N THR A 119 -22.99 3.14 10.68
CA THR A 119 -22.74 4.54 10.29
C THR A 119 -21.25 4.87 10.33
N SER A 120 -20.87 5.91 9.58
CA SER A 120 -19.51 6.47 9.61
C SER A 120 -19.54 7.99 9.65
N GLU A 121 -18.75 8.58 10.54
CA GLU A 121 -18.55 10.03 10.63
C GLU A 121 -17.15 10.39 10.14
N HIS A 122 -17.06 11.31 9.17
CA HIS A 122 -15.79 11.86 8.70
C HIS A 122 -15.50 13.19 9.38
N ARG A 123 -14.31 13.29 9.98
CA ARG A 123 -13.78 14.52 10.59
C ARG A 123 -12.49 14.92 9.87
N PRO A 124 -12.50 16.03 9.11
CA PRO A 124 -11.31 16.55 8.48
C PRO A 124 -10.27 17.01 9.51
N GLY A 125 -8.99 16.88 9.14
CA GLY A 125 -7.87 17.42 9.92
C GLY A 125 -6.79 18.02 9.02
N PRO A 126 -5.83 18.76 9.57
CA PRO A 126 -4.74 19.33 8.79
C PRO A 126 -3.78 18.22 8.31
N PRO A 127 -3.08 18.42 7.18
CA PRO A 127 -1.90 17.64 6.85
C PRO A 127 -0.85 17.77 7.95
N GLY A 128 -0.02 16.75 8.12
CA GLY A 128 1.14 16.80 9.00
C GLY A 128 2.41 16.39 8.27
N THR A 129 3.55 16.58 8.93
CA THR A 129 4.87 16.33 8.35
C THR A 129 5.56 15.20 9.09
N VAL A 130 6.12 14.24 8.33
CA VAL A 130 7.14 13.34 8.85
C VAL A 130 8.52 13.86 8.45
N THR A 131 9.41 14.00 9.42
CA THR A 131 10.75 14.57 9.24
C THR A 131 11.80 13.53 9.59
N PHE A 132 12.76 13.33 8.70
CA PHE A 132 13.95 12.51 8.92
C PHE A 132 15.20 13.37 8.77
N THR A 133 15.98 13.49 9.84
CA THR A 133 17.26 14.24 9.86
C THR A 133 18.44 13.30 10.03
N ASP A 134 19.65 13.87 10.06
CA ASP A 134 20.89 13.15 10.36
C ASP A 134 21.17 11.99 9.39
N LEU A 135 20.69 12.11 8.16
CA LEU A 135 20.92 11.10 7.13
C LEU A 135 22.40 11.13 6.68
N PRO A 136 22.99 9.99 6.32
CA PRO A 136 24.39 9.93 5.91
C PRO A 136 24.69 10.88 4.75
N ALA A 137 25.77 11.66 4.84
CA ALA A 137 26.19 12.49 3.72
C ALA A 137 26.59 11.64 2.50
N GLY A 138 26.48 12.21 1.30
CA GLY A 138 26.81 11.49 0.06
C GLY A 138 25.58 10.98 -0.68
N LEU A 139 25.83 10.50 -1.91
CA LEU A 139 24.78 10.02 -2.80
C LEU A 139 24.31 8.64 -2.35
N LYS A 140 23.02 8.50 -2.09
CA LYS A 140 22.37 7.30 -1.55
C LYS A 140 20.98 7.14 -2.15
N THR A 141 20.43 5.93 -2.05
CA THR A 141 19.02 5.68 -2.30
C THR A 141 18.26 5.74 -0.98
N ILE A 142 17.20 6.52 -0.95
CA ILE A 142 16.24 6.58 0.14
C ILE A 142 14.95 5.91 -0.31
N GLU A 143 14.38 5.06 0.55
CA GLU A 143 13.01 4.60 0.41
C GLU A 143 12.19 5.06 1.61
N ILE A 144 11.01 5.64 1.36
CA ILE A 144 10.02 5.95 2.41
C ILE A 144 8.82 5.03 2.18
N TRP A 145 8.74 3.96 2.96
CA TRP A 145 7.61 3.03 2.93
C TRP A 145 6.41 3.65 3.63
N LEU A 146 5.27 3.66 2.94
CA LEU A 146 4.07 4.34 3.39
C LEU A 146 3.23 3.46 4.32
N PRO A 147 2.44 4.04 5.24
CA PRO A 147 1.64 3.28 6.18
C PRO A 147 0.64 2.33 5.50
N HIS A 148 0.67 1.05 5.86
CA HIS A 148 -0.24 0.08 5.26
C HIS A 148 -1.69 0.22 5.79
N ASN A 149 -1.90 0.88 6.93
CA ASN A 149 -3.15 0.85 7.71
C ASN A 149 -3.97 2.15 7.65
N GLU A 150 -3.55 3.13 6.85
CA GLU A 150 -4.17 4.45 6.71
C GLU A 150 -4.19 4.86 5.24
N THR A 151 -5.24 5.55 4.78
CA THR A 151 -5.17 6.18 3.45
C THR A 151 -4.22 7.38 3.59
N THR A 152 -3.32 7.59 2.62
CA THR A 152 -2.29 8.63 2.72
C THR A 152 -2.21 9.43 1.43
N GLU A 153 -2.70 10.66 1.45
CA GLU A 153 -2.41 11.64 0.40
C GLU A 153 -1.03 12.23 0.65
N LEU A 154 -0.18 12.24 -0.38
CA LEU A 154 1.15 12.81 -0.35
C LEU A 154 1.07 14.26 -0.83
N VAL A 155 1.42 15.20 0.04
CA VAL A 155 1.19 16.64 -0.17
C VAL A 155 2.44 17.30 -0.75
N ALA A 156 3.59 17.14 -0.09
CA ALA A 156 4.84 17.74 -0.51
C ALA A 156 6.05 16.93 -0.03
N LEU A 157 7.05 16.77 -0.91
CA LEU A 157 8.36 16.21 -0.56
C LEU A 157 9.36 17.36 -0.50
N ARG A 158 9.99 17.57 0.67
CA ARG A 158 11.04 18.59 0.86
C ARG A 158 12.35 17.93 1.25
N THR A 159 13.43 18.42 0.67
CA THR A 159 14.79 17.90 0.91
C THR A 159 15.79 19.05 0.94
N ASP A 160 16.90 18.90 1.66
CA ASP A 160 17.97 19.90 1.72
C ASP A 160 19.01 19.75 0.57
N ALA A 161 18.79 18.79 -0.34
CA ALA A 161 19.55 18.63 -1.58
C ALA A 161 18.65 18.06 -2.68
N PRO A 162 18.96 18.28 -3.98
CA PRO A 162 18.13 17.81 -5.08
C PRO A 162 17.84 16.30 -5.04
N VAL A 163 16.67 15.94 -5.56
CA VAL A 163 16.18 14.57 -5.66
C VAL A 163 16.02 14.18 -7.13
N GLU A 164 16.43 12.97 -7.46
CA GLU A 164 16.10 12.30 -8.72
C GLU A 164 15.39 10.97 -8.44
N PRO A 165 14.53 10.48 -9.35
CA PRO A 165 14.01 9.12 -9.26
C PRO A 165 15.14 8.10 -9.17
N ALA A 166 15.04 7.15 -8.24
CA ALA A 166 16.03 6.10 -8.19
C ALA A 166 15.97 5.24 -9.47
N PRO A 167 17.13 4.85 -10.04
CA PRO A 167 17.17 3.94 -11.17
C PRO A 167 16.43 2.65 -10.86
N ASP A 168 15.74 2.08 -11.86
CA ASP A 168 15.20 0.73 -11.74
C ASP A 168 16.38 -0.26 -11.57
N PRO A 169 16.46 -1.00 -10.45
CA PRO A 169 17.52 -1.98 -10.25
C PRO A 169 17.40 -3.22 -11.15
N GLY A 170 16.36 -3.31 -11.99
CA GLY A 170 16.12 -4.46 -12.88
C GLY A 170 15.69 -5.71 -12.11
N ARG A 171 15.09 -5.50 -10.92
CA ARG A 171 14.60 -6.59 -10.07
C ARG A 171 13.32 -7.17 -10.65
N ARG A 172 13.13 -8.47 -10.46
CA ARG A 172 11.89 -9.16 -10.86
C ARG A 172 10.71 -8.58 -10.08
N VAL A 173 9.56 -8.42 -10.75
CA VAL A 173 8.34 -7.94 -10.13
C VAL A 173 7.51 -9.11 -9.62
N TRP A 174 7.21 -9.09 -8.32
CA TRP A 174 6.26 -9.97 -7.68
C TRP A 174 4.93 -9.24 -7.44
N LEU A 175 3.90 -9.69 -8.17
CA LEU A 175 2.53 -9.25 -7.98
C LEU A 175 1.79 -10.20 -7.02
N HIS A 176 1.37 -9.68 -5.88
CA HIS A 176 0.69 -10.47 -4.86
C HIS A 176 -0.76 -10.02 -4.70
N HIS A 177 -1.72 -10.96 -4.69
CA HIS A 177 -3.09 -10.71 -4.26
C HIS A 177 -3.41 -11.47 -2.99
N GLY A 178 -4.11 -10.84 -2.06
CA GLY A 178 -4.59 -11.51 -0.87
C GLY A 178 -5.54 -10.68 -0.01
N SER A 179 -5.80 -11.18 1.20
CA SER A 179 -6.70 -10.56 2.17
C SER A 179 -5.96 -9.61 3.14
N SER A 180 -6.55 -9.36 4.30
CA SER A 180 -6.02 -8.53 5.40
C SER A 180 -4.64 -9.00 5.87
N ILE A 181 -4.41 -10.31 5.86
CA ILE A 181 -3.12 -10.91 6.21
C ILE A 181 -2.02 -10.42 5.23
N SER A 182 -2.34 -10.33 3.94
CA SER A 182 -1.42 -9.82 2.92
C SER A 182 -1.34 -8.29 2.89
N HIS A 183 -2.42 -7.64 3.31
CA HIS A 183 -2.44 -6.19 3.49
C HIS A 183 -1.52 -5.73 4.63
N GLY A 184 -1.26 -6.60 5.61
CA GLY A 184 -0.39 -6.29 6.75
C GLY A 184 -1.14 -6.01 8.05
N SER A 185 -2.39 -6.47 8.19
CA SER A 185 -3.10 -6.35 9.47
C SER A 185 -2.24 -6.87 10.62
N ASP A 186 -2.13 -6.03 11.65
CA ASP A 186 -1.33 -6.25 12.87
C ASP A 186 0.19 -6.33 12.67
N ALA A 187 0.71 -5.95 11.49
CA ALA A 187 2.14 -5.77 11.30
C ALA A 187 2.66 -4.55 12.08
N ALA A 188 3.88 -4.66 12.60
CA ALA A 188 4.52 -3.60 13.39
C ALA A 188 4.93 -2.36 12.57
N GLY A 189 5.00 -2.47 11.24
CA GLY A 189 5.36 -1.38 10.34
C GLY A 189 5.23 -1.78 8.87
N PRO A 190 5.32 -0.82 7.94
CA PRO A 190 5.11 -1.09 6.52
C PRO A 190 6.19 -1.97 5.89
N THR A 191 7.42 -1.98 6.40
CA THR A 191 8.47 -2.91 5.93
C THR A 191 8.36 -4.32 6.53
N GLU A 192 7.53 -4.46 7.57
CA GLU A 192 7.33 -5.69 8.34
C GLU A 192 6.04 -6.43 7.94
N ILE A 193 5.24 -5.90 7.02
CA ILE A 193 4.18 -6.68 6.40
C ILE A 193 4.82 -7.87 5.68
N TRP A 194 4.24 -9.06 5.82
CA TRP A 194 4.92 -10.27 5.33
C TRP A 194 5.28 -10.24 3.83
N PRO A 195 4.48 -9.63 2.91
CA PRO A 195 4.90 -9.55 1.52
C PRO A 195 6.11 -8.61 1.32
N ALA A 196 6.19 -7.50 2.05
CA ALA A 196 7.33 -6.58 1.97
C ALA A 196 8.60 -7.24 2.51
N HIS A 197 8.50 -7.90 3.66
CA HIS A 197 9.61 -8.64 4.24
C HIS A 197 10.09 -9.77 3.30
N ALA A 198 9.17 -10.56 2.75
CA ALA A 198 9.50 -11.63 1.80
C ALA A 198 10.14 -11.08 0.51
N ALA A 199 9.63 -9.97 -0.01
CA ALA A 199 10.18 -9.31 -1.20
C ALA A 199 11.61 -8.79 -0.96
N SER A 200 11.86 -8.21 0.22
CA SER A 200 13.18 -7.75 0.63
C SER A 200 14.18 -8.90 0.71
N VAL A 201 13.82 -10.01 1.37
CA VAL A 201 14.67 -11.21 1.47
C VAL A 201 14.95 -11.82 0.09
N ALA A 202 13.96 -11.83 -0.80
CA ALA A 202 14.09 -12.40 -2.14
C ALA A 202 14.74 -11.45 -3.17
N GLY A 203 14.92 -10.17 -2.84
CA GLY A 203 15.45 -9.17 -3.78
C GLY A 203 14.54 -8.89 -4.97
N VAL A 204 13.21 -8.92 -4.78
CA VAL A 204 12.20 -8.69 -5.82
C VAL A 204 11.37 -7.44 -5.53
N GLU A 205 10.75 -6.86 -6.55
CA GLU A 205 9.85 -5.73 -6.39
C GLU A 205 8.40 -6.12 -6.18
N LEU A 206 7.87 -5.70 -5.04
CA LEU A 206 6.51 -5.99 -4.63
C LEU A 206 5.51 -5.02 -5.26
N ILE A 207 4.45 -5.59 -5.85
CA ILE A 207 3.16 -4.92 -6.02
C ILE A 207 2.16 -5.69 -5.16
N ASN A 208 1.68 -5.06 -4.08
CA ASN A 208 0.82 -5.71 -3.11
C ASN A 208 -0.65 -5.33 -3.32
N LEU A 209 -1.45 -6.26 -3.84
CA LEU A 209 -2.90 -6.22 -3.90
C LEU A 209 -3.53 -7.04 -2.77
N GLY A 210 -2.95 -6.95 -1.56
CA GLY A 210 -3.60 -7.34 -0.32
C GLY A 210 -4.80 -6.41 -0.05
N LEU A 211 -6.02 -6.88 -0.31
CA LEU A 211 -7.26 -6.12 -0.19
C LEU A 211 -8.05 -6.65 1.01
N GLY A 212 -7.72 -6.15 2.20
CA GLY A 212 -8.31 -6.61 3.45
C GLY A 212 -9.84 -6.48 3.50
N GLY A 213 -10.53 -7.61 3.66
CA GLY A 213 -11.99 -7.65 3.64
C GLY A 213 -12.60 -7.68 2.24
N SER A 214 -11.80 -7.42 1.19
CA SER A 214 -12.28 -7.28 -0.19
C SER A 214 -11.58 -8.23 -1.18
N ALA A 215 -10.90 -9.27 -0.69
CA ALA A 215 -10.36 -10.34 -1.54
C ALA A 215 -11.46 -11.33 -1.95
N LEU A 216 -12.43 -10.87 -2.75
CA LEU A 216 -13.69 -11.57 -3.03
C LEU A 216 -13.77 -12.19 -4.44
N ALA A 217 -12.61 -12.45 -5.06
CA ALA A 217 -12.51 -12.99 -6.43
C ALA A 217 -13.17 -12.09 -7.50
N ASP A 218 -13.11 -10.78 -7.31
CA ASP A 218 -13.63 -9.82 -8.27
C ASP A 218 -12.90 -9.87 -9.62
N LEU A 219 -13.65 -9.99 -10.71
CA LEU A 219 -13.07 -10.06 -12.06
C LEU A 219 -12.39 -8.74 -12.48
N PHE A 220 -12.77 -7.59 -11.92
CA PHE A 220 -12.05 -6.34 -12.18
C PHE A 220 -10.65 -6.37 -11.56
N THR A 221 -10.47 -7.04 -10.41
CA THR A 221 -9.16 -7.26 -9.79
C THR A 221 -8.34 -8.24 -10.62
N ALA A 222 -8.94 -9.33 -11.12
CA ALA A 222 -8.26 -10.25 -12.02
C ALA A 222 -7.75 -9.55 -13.29
N ARG A 223 -8.56 -8.68 -13.90
CA ARG A 223 -8.17 -7.87 -15.07
C ARG A 223 -7.10 -6.83 -14.73
N ALA A 224 -7.14 -6.25 -13.54
CA ALA A 224 -6.07 -5.37 -13.07
C ALA A 224 -4.74 -6.15 -12.96
N MET A 225 -4.77 -7.34 -12.39
CA MET A 225 -3.59 -8.22 -12.28
C MET A 225 -3.08 -8.68 -13.65
N ARG A 226 -3.98 -9.08 -14.56
CA ARG A 226 -3.68 -9.46 -15.94
C ARG A 226 -2.85 -8.38 -16.66
N ASP A 227 -3.25 -7.12 -16.50
CA ASP A 227 -2.65 -6.00 -17.21
C ASP A 227 -1.50 -5.35 -16.44
N THR A 228 -1.21 -5.80 -15.21
CA THR A 228 -0.07 -5.35 -14.41
C THR A 228 1.16 -6.20 -14.73
N PRO A 229 2.27 -5.63 -15.21
CA PRO A 229 3.50 -6.39 -15.46
C PRO A 229 4.00 -7.11 -14.21
N ALA A 230 4.35 -8.40 -14.35
CA ALA A 230 4.83 -9.23 -13.25
C ALA A 230 5.68 -10.39 -13.77
N ASP A 231 6.76 -10.71 -13.05
CA ASP A 231 7.59 -11.89 -13.30
C ASP A 231 7.16 -13.10 -12.45
N LEU A 232 6.48 -12.83 -11.34
CA LEU A 232 5.94 -13.82 -10.41
C LEU A 232 4.59 -13.33 -9.90
N ILE A 233 3.61 -14.22 -9.84
CA ILE A 233 2.28 -13.91 -9.33
C ILE A 233 1.93 -14.87 -8.21
N SER A 234 1.35 -14.36 -7.13
CA SER A 234 0.72 -15.21 -6.12
C SER A 234 -0.65 -14.70 -5.71
N VAL A 235 -1.59 -15.63 -5.57
CA VAL A 235 -2.99 -15.40 -5.32
C VAL A 235 -3.38 -16.16 -4.05
N LYS A 236 -3.60 -15.43 -2.96
CA LYS A 236 -4.09 -15.98 -1.69
C LYS A 236 -5.57 -15.67 -1.50
N ILE A 237 -6.43 -16.67 -1.65
CA ILE A 237 -7.89 -16.50 -1.63
C ILE A 237 -8.51 -17.45 -0.60
N GLY A 238 -9.61 -17.04 0.03
CA GLY A 238 -10.43 -17.93 0.85
C GLY A 238 -11.15 -17.18 1.96
N ILE A 239 -10.38 -16.64 2.92
CA ILE A 239 -10.94 -16.13 4.18
C ILE A 239 -12.02 -15.06 3.99
N ASN A 240 -11.87 -14.12 3.05
CA ASN A 240 -12.90 -13.10 2.83
C ASN A 240 -14.15 -13.67 2.13
N LEU A 241 -14.01 -14.62 1.23
CA LEU A 241 -15.16 -15.32 0.62
C LEU A 241 -15.98 -16.05 1.68
N VAL A 242 -15.31 -16.72 2.62
CA VAL A 242 -15.95 -17.43 3.74
C VAL A 242 -16.60 -16.44 4.71
N ASN A 243 -15.86 -15.42 5.17
CA ASN A 243 -16.37 -14.41 6.12
C ASN A 243 -17.66 -13.74 5.64
N HIS A 244 -17.80 -13.53 4.32
CA HIS A 244 -18.93 -12.83 3.74
C HIS A 244 -20.00 -13.75 3.14
N ASP A 245 -19.84 -15.09 3.21
CA ASP A 245 -20.72 -16.08 2.55
C ASP A 245 -21.03 -15.70 1.07
N VAL A 246 -20.03 -15.17 0.36
CA VAL A 246 -20.24 -14.51 -0.95
C VAL A 246 -20.80 -15.48 -2.00
N MET A 247 -20.42 -16.75 -1.90
CA MET A 247 -20.74 -17.75 -2.90
C MET A 247 -20.78 -19.16 -2.31
N ARG A 248 -21.72 -19.97 -2.80
CA ARG A 248 -21.75 -21.41 -2.56
C ARG A 248 -20.71 -22.11 -3.44
N LEU A 249 -20.34 -23.34 -3.04
CA LEU A 249 -19.33 -24.16 -3.74
C LEU A 249 -19.58 -24.30 -5.25
N ARG A 250 -20.86 -24.36 -5.65
CA ARG A 250 -21.29 -24.44 -7.06
C ARG A 250 -20.80 -23.27 -7.90
N ALA A 251 -20.77 -22.07 -7.35
CA ALA A 251 -20.30 -20.85 -8.02
C ALA A 251 -18.80 -20.63 -7.80
N PHE A 252 -18.30 -20.96 -6.60
CA PHE A 252 -16.89 -20.79 -6.21
C PHE A 252 -15.91 -21.37 -7.23
N THR A 253 -16.08 -22.64 -7.60
CA THR A 253 -15.15 -23.32 -8.51
C THR A 253 -15.01 -22.54 -9.83
N SER A 254 -16.14 -22.16 -10.44
CA SER A 254 -16.13 -21.42 -11.70
C SER A 254 -15.56 -20.00 -11.56
N ALA A 255 -15.84 -19.32 -10.45
CA ALA A 255 -15.33 -17.97 -10.19
C ALA A 255 -13.80 -17.98 -10.05
N ILE A 256 -13.25 -18.94 -9.30
CA ILE A 256 -11.80 -19.06 -9.12
C ILE A 256 -11.11 -19.45 -10.42
N HIS A 257 -11.65 -20.40 -11.19
CA HIS A 257 -11.09 -20.71 -12.51
C HIS A 257 -11.08 -19.48 -13.42
N GLY A 258 -12.21 -18.77 -13.54
CA GLY A 258 -12.26 -17.54 -14.35
C GLY A 258 -11.30 -16.45 -13.88
N PHE A 259 -11.10 -16.29 -12.57
CA PHE A 259 -10.13 -15.35 -12.00
C PHE A 259 -8.69 -15.72 -12.40
N LEU A 260 -8.32 -17.00 -12.27
CA LEU A 260 -6.99 -17.49 -12.60
C LEU A 260 -6.73 -17.49 -14.11
N ASP A 261 -7.71 -17.91 -14.91
CA ASP A 261 -7.63 -17.88 -16.38
C ASP A 261 -7.45 -16.44 -16.89
N THR A 262 -8.20 -15.49 -16.32
CA THR A 262 -8.03 -14.07 -16.65
C THR A 262 -6.61 -13.58 -16.38
N ILE A 263 -5.98 -14.00 -15.27
CA ILE A 263 -4.57 -13.66 -15.00
C ILE A 263 -3.66 -14.32 -16.04
N ARG A 264 -3.92 -15.59 -16.39
CA ARG A 264 -3.13 -16.34 -17.39
C ARG A 264 -3.18 -15.73 -18.78
N ASP A 265 -4.28 -15.11 -19.17
CA ASP A 265 -4.38 -14.40 -20.45
C ASP A 265 -3.33 -13.28 -20.61
N GLY A 266 -2.94 -12.62 -19.51
CA GLY A 266 -1.90 -11.58 -19.49
C GLY A 266 -0.52 -12.13 -19.16
N HIS A 267 -0.47 -13.28 -18.48
CA HIS A 267 0.75 -13.90 -17.97
C HIS A 267 0.84 -15.39 -18.34
N PRO A 268 1.06 -15.73 -19.62
CA PRO A 268 0.99 -17.12 -20.08
C PRO A 268 2.05 -18.02 -19.47
N THR A 269 3.22 -17.47 -19.13
CA THR A 269 4.39 -18.25 -18.69
C THR A 269 4.92 -17.87 -17.29
N ALA A 270 4.52 -16.73 -16.73
CA ALA A 270 4.99 -16.33 -15.40
C ALA A 270 4.54 -17.37 -14.35
N PRO A 271 5.33 -17.73 -13.32
CA PRO A 271 4.85 -18.60 -12.27
C PRO A 271 3.64 -17.99 -11.54
N LEU A 272 2.55 -18.76 -11.38
CA LEU A 272 1.35 -18.38 -10.64
C LEU A 272 1.17 -19.33 -9.47
N LEU A 273 1.35 -18.80 -8.26
CA LEU A 273 1.20 -19.55 -7.02
C LEU A 273 -0.20 -19.34 -6.46
N VAL A 274 -0.96 -20.42 -6.26
CA VAL A 274 -2.24 -20.37 -5.57
C VAL A 274 -2.03 -20.79 -4.13
N VAL A 275 -2.37 -19.91 -3.19
CA VAL A 275 -2.13 -20.09 -1.76
C VAL A 275 -3.47 -20.18 -1.04
N SER A 276 -3.68 -21.27 -0.30
CA SER A 276 -4.85 -21.43 0.56
C SER A 276 -4.85 -20.41 1.71
N PRO A 277 -6.00 -20.13 2.36
CA PRO A 277 -5.97 -19.37 3.60
C PRO A 277 -5.14 -20.13 4.66
N ILE A 278 -4.59 -19.37 5.61
CA ILE A 278 -4.03 -19.93 6.84
C ILE A 278 -5.16 -20.30 7.80
N LEU A 279 -4.87 -21.15 8.79
CA LEU A 279 -5.81 -21.57 9.82
C LEU A 279 -6.57 -20.38 10.42
N CYS A 280 -7.90 -20.47 10.46
CA CYS A 280 -8.77 -19.51 11.13
C CYS A 280 -9.70 -20.28 12.08
N PRO A 281 -9.39 -20.37 13.39
CA PRO A 281 -10.11 -21.24 14.32
C PRO A 281 -11.62 -20.98 14.43
N ILE A 282 -12.11 -19.81 14.00
CA ILE A 282 -13.54 -19.49 14.04
C ILE A 282 -14.35 -20.19 12.92
N HIS A 283 -13.67 -20.72 11.90
CA HIS A 283 -14.26 -21.36 10.72
C HIS A 283 -14.00 -22.87 10.64
N GLU A 284 -13.31 -23.44 11.63
CA GLU A 284 -13.00 -24.88 11.76
C GLU A 284 -13.88 -25.51 12.85
#